data_AF-A0ABD6S721-F1
#
_entry.id   AF-A0ABD6S721-F1
#
_cell.length_a   1.000
_cell.length_b   1.000
_cell.length_c   1.000
_cell.angle_alpha   90.00
_cell.angle_beta   90.00
_cell.angle_gamma   90.00
#
_symmetry.space_group_name_H-M   'P 1'
#
loop_
_entity.id
_entity.type
_entity.pdbx_description
1 polymer ?
#
loop_
_entity_poly.entity_id
_entity_poly.type
_entity_poly.pdbx_seq_one_letter_code
_entity_poly.pdbx_strand_id
1 'polypeptide(L)'
;MSEKLNTEKRSLLLKGLRYVKSEKVLEIERIERRTEADYAFDREILPALGKTFSLTKAKDEDVSRVQVELQEVEELMELVNDATRELQIV
;
A
#
# COMPACT_ATOMS: atom_id res chain seq x y z
N MET A 1 -21.49 22.04 9.74
CA MET A 1 -21.82 21.08 8.64
C MET A 1 -22.92 20.16 9.16
N SER A 2 -23.94 19.74 8.38
CA SER A 2 -24.98 18.85 8.94
C SER A 2 -24.36 17.49 9.32
N GLU A 3 -24.75 16.90 10.45
CA GLU A 3 -24.24 15.59 10.90
C GLU A 3 -24.40 14.51 9.82
N LYS A 4 -25.49 14.59 9.05
CA LYS A 4 -25.75 13.72 7.91
C LYS A 4 -24.66 13.82 6.83
N LEU A 5 -24.22 15.03 6.50
CA LEU A 5 -23.15 15.26 5.52
C LEU A 5 -21.79 14.73 6.02
N ASN A 6 -21.52 14.83 7.33
CA ASN A 6 -20.30 14.26 7.92
C ASN A 6 -20.29 12.72 7.82
N THR A 7 -21.41 12.07 8.11
CA THR A 7 -21.57 10.61 7.99
C THR A 7 -21.44 10.12 6.54
N GLU A 8 -22.03 10.84 5.58
CA GLU A 8 -21.90 10.52 4.15
C GLU A 8 -20.45 10.65 3.66
N LYS A 9 -19.75 11.73 4.04
CA LYS A 9 -18.32 11.93 3.74
C LYS A 9 -17.45 10.79 4.30
N ARG A 10 -17.65 10.43 5.58
CA ARG A 10 -16.95 9.28 6.22
C ARG A 10 -17.17 8.00 5.44
N SER A 11 -18.42 7.70 5.10
CA SER A 11 -18.77 6.49 4.36
C SER A 11 -18.08 6.42 3.00
N LEU A 12 -18.02 7.53 2.27
CA LEU A 12 -17.35 7.61 0.97
C LEU A 12 -15.84 7.35 1.11
N LEU A 13 -15.19 8.01 2.08
CA LEU A 13 -13.75 7.86 2.32
C LEU A 13 -13.40 6.44 2.73
N LEU A 14 -14.16 5.84 3.64
CA LEU A 14 -13.95 4.45 4.05
C LEU A 14 -14.14 3.48 2.88
N LYS A 15 -15.04 3.75 1.93
CA LYS A 15 -15.15 2.96 0.69
C LYS A 15 -13.90 3.12 -0.17
N GLY A 16 -13.40 4.34 -0.35
CA GLY A 16 -12.17 4.60 -1.10
C GLY A 16 -10.94 3.93 -0.46
N LEU A 17 -10.76 4.08 0.85
CA LEU A 17 -9.66 3.46 1.59
C LEU A 17 -9.73 1.93 1.56
N ARG A 18 -10.94 1.34 1.64
CA ARG A 18 -11.11 -0.12 1.43
C ARG A 18 -10.67 -0.56 0.03
N TYR A 19 -10.97 0.22 -1.01
CA TYR A 19 -10.53 -0.09 -2.36
C TYR A 19 -9.00 -0.04 -2.46
N VAL A 20 -8.37 1.03 -1.94
CA VAL A 20 -6.90 1.15 -1.90
C VAL A 20 -6.26 -0.02 -1.13
N LYS A 21 -6.83 -0.38 0.03
CA LYS A 21 -6.38 -1.54 0.80
C LYS A 21 -6.41 -2.83 -0.04
N SER A 22 -7.51 -3.09 -0.73
CA SER A 22 -7.63 -4.27 -1.61
C SER A 22 -6.62 -4.25 -2.76
N GLU A 23 -6.37 -3.10 -3.39
CA GLU A 23 -5.35 -2.99 -4.44
C GLU A 23 -3.94 -3.29 -3.90
N LYS A 24 -3.62 -2.83 -2.69
CA LYS A 24 -2.33 -3.12 -2.04
C LYS A 24 -2.14 -4.60 -1.73
N VAL A 25 -3.20 -5.29 -1.27
CA VAL A 25 -3.18 -6.76 -1.10
C VAL A 25 -2.93 -7.46 -2.43
N LEU A 26 -3.62 -7.05 -3.51
CA LEU A 26 -3.40 -7.60 -4.85
C LEU A 26 -2.00 -7.30 -5.41
N GLU A 27 -1.41 -6.17 -5.02
CA GLU A 27 -0.04 -5.82 -5.39
C GLU A 27 0.97 -6.79 -4.77
N ILE A 28 0.80 -7.16 -3.49
CA ILE A 28 1.62 -8.19 -2.83
C ILE A 28 1.52 -9.52 -3.58
N GLU A 29 0.31 -9.98 -3.91
CA GLU A 29 0.12 -11.22 -4.69
C GLU A 29 0.80 -11.15 -6.07
N ARG A 30 0.82 -9.97 -6.70
CA ARG A 30 1.51 -9.76 -7.98
C ARG A 30 3.02 -9.83 -7.80
N ILE A 31 3.58 -9.22 -6.75
CA ILE A 31 5.00 -9.29 -6.42
C ILE A 31 5.42 -10.74 -6.19
N GLU A 32 4.62 -11.53 -5.48
CA GLU A 32 4.87 -12.94 -5.24
C GLU A 32 4.93 -13.79 -6.52
N ARG A 33 4.29 -13.34 -7.61
CA ARG A 33 4.34 -14.01 -8.92
C ARG A 33 5.47 -13.52 -9.82
N ARG A 34 6.18 -12.44 -9.44
CA ARG A 34 7.30 -11.92 -10.22
C ARG A 34 8.46 -12.91 -10.26
N THR A 35 9.18 -12.83 -11.37
CA THR A 35 10.34 -13.62 -11.75
C THR A 35 11.58 -12.73 -11.83
N GLU A 36 12.75 -13.32 -12.07
CA GLU A 36 13.98 -12.53 -12.27
C GLU A 36 13.91 -11.58 -13.47
N ALA A 37 13.05 -11.87 -14.45
CA ALA A 37 12.87 -10.99 -15.61
C ALA A 37 12.28 -9.64 -15.22
N ASP A 38 11.42 -9.62 -14.19
CA ASP A 38 10.82 -8.39 -13.65
C ASP A 38 11.86 -7.52 -12.91
N TYR A 39 13.00 -8.10 -12.54
CA TYR A 39 14.12 -7.43 -11.85
C TYR A 39 15.39 -7.38 -12.73
N ALA A 40 15.23 -7.33 -14.06
CA ALA A 40 16.34 -7.38 -15.00
C ALA A 40 17.41 -6.31 -14.73
N PHE A 41 17.01 -5.10 -14.34
CA PHE A 41 17.92 -4.02 -14.00
C PHE A 41 18.82 -4.38 -12.81
N ASP A 42 18.23 -4.80 -11.68
CA ASP A 42 19.00 -5.16 -10.48
C ASP A 42 19.86 -6.40 -10.72
N ARG A 43 19.37 -7.35 -11.52
CA ARG A 43 20.12 -8.54 -11.94
C ARG A 43 21.38 -8.17 -12.72
N GLU A 44 21.37 -7.10 -13.51
CA GLU A 44 22.51 -6.64 -14.30
C GLU A 44 23.44 -5.71 -13.49
N ILE A 45 22.86 -4.79 -12.72
CA ILE A 45 23.60 -3.74 -12.01
C ILE A 45 24.26 -4.26 -10.73
N LEU A 46 23.58 -5.09 -9.92
CA LEU A 46 24.16 -5.56 -8.66
C LEU A 46 25.49 -6.30 -8.87
N PRO A 47 25.63 -7.24 -9.82
CA PRO A 47 26.91 -7.88 -10.11
C PRO A 47 28.00 -6.89 -10.56
N ALA A 48 27.66 -5.89 -11.37
CA ALA A 48 28.60 -4.85 -11.80
C ALA A 48 29.10 -4.00 -10.62
N LEU A 49 28.31 -3.90 -9.54
CA LEU A 49 28.68 -3.25 -8.29
C LEU A 49 29.32 -4.20 -7.26
N GLY A 50 29.65 -5.44 -7.65
CA GLY A 50 30.25 -6.45 -6.78
C GLY A 50 29.27 -7.07 -5.77
N LYS A 51 27.97 -6.98 -6.01
CA LYS A 51 26.89 -7.55 -5.18
C LYS A 51 26.19 -8.70 -5.89
N THR A 52 25.65 -9.64 -5.13
CA THR A 52 24.87 -10.75 -5.69
C THR A 52 23.38 -10.39 -5.73
N PHE A 53 22.74 -10.60 -6.88
CA PHE A 53 21.29 -10.50 -7.01
C PHE A 53 20.60 -11.71 -6.36
N SER A 54 19.47 -11.47 -5.70
CA SER A 54 18.61 -12.51 -5.15
C SER A 54 17.15 -12.14 -5.38
N LEU A 55 16.44 -12.98 -6.13
CA LEU A 55 15.01 -12.79 -6.40
C LEU A 55 14.19 -12.74 -5.11
N THR A 56 14.48 -13.63 -4.15
CA THR A 56 13.79 -13.67 -2.86
C THR A 56 13.95 -12.36 -2.13
N LYS A 57 15.20 -11.86 -2.02
CA LYS A 57 15.47 -10.60 -1.33
C LYS A 57 14.79 -9.41 -2.01
N ALA A 58 14.83 -9.34 -3.35
CA ALA A 58 14.17 -8.26 -4.10
C ALA A 58 12.65 -8.27 -3.88
N LYS A 59 12.03 -9.46 -3.87
CA LYS A 59 10.60 -9.61 -3.57
C LYS A 59 10.28 -9.25 -2.13
N ASP A 60 11.10 -9.66 -1.16
CA ASP A 60 10.89 -9.34 0.25
C ASP A 60 10.95 -7.83 0.50
N GLU A 61 11.89 -7.12 -0.15
CA GLU A 61 12.00 -5.65 -0.07
C GLU A 61 10.77 -4.95 -0.68
N ASP A 62 10.31 -5.40 -1.85
CA ASP A 62 9.11 -4.86 -2.49
C ASP A 62 7.84 -5.15 -1.67
N VAL A 63 7.68 -6.37 -1.14
CA VAL A 63 6.56 -6.72 -0.25
C VAL A 63 6.60 -5.88 1.02
N SER A 64 7.78 -5.71 1.62
CA SER A 64 7.95 -4.88 2.82
C SER A 64 7.52 -3.43 2.58
N ARG A 65 7.87 -2.85 1.43
CA ARG A 65 7.39 -1.51 1.05
C ARG A 65 5.87 -1.44 0.97
N VAL A 66 5.24 -2.39 0.28
CA VAL A 66 3.77 -2.42 0.14
C VAL A 66 3.08 -2.68 1.48
N GLN A 67 3.68 -3.46 2.38
CA GLN A 67 3.16 -3.69 3.73
C GLN A 67 3.16 -2.40 4.58
N VAL A 68 4.18 -1.56 4.47
CA VAL A 68 4.20 -0.24 5.13
C VAL A 68 3.06 0.63 4.59
N GLU A 69 2.90 0.72 3.28
CA GLU A 69 1.80 1.48 2.67
C GLU A 69 0.42 0.93 3.08
N LEU A 70 0.29 -0.39 3.22
CA LEU A 70 -0.94 -1.02 3.70
C LEU A 70 -1.24 -0.62 5.15
N GLN A 71 -0.24 -0.58 6.01
CA GLN A 71 -0.37 -0.15 7.39
C GLN A 71 -0.80 1.33 7.48
N GLU A 72 -0.21 2.21 6.66
CA GLU A 72 -0.62 3.62 6.58
C GLU A 72 -2.09 3.77 6.16
N VAL A 73 -2.58 2.95 5.23
CA VAL A 73 -3.99 2.93 4.83
C VAL A 73 -4.88 2.47 5.98
N GLU A 74 -4.47 1.46 6.74
CA GLU A 74 -5.22 0.97 7.91
C GLU A 74 -5.31 2.05 8.99
N GLU A 75 -4.21 2.73 9.30
CA GLU A 75 -4.17 3.85 10.24
C GLU A 75 -5.09 5.00 9.78
N LEU A 76 -5.08 5.34 8.48
CA LEU A 76 -6.01 6.32 7.91
C LEU A 76 -7.47 5.87 8.02
N MET A 77 -7.77 4.58 7.86
CA MET A 77 -9.13 4.05 8.04
C MET A 77 -9.59 4.22 9.49
N GLU A 78 -8.73 3.94 10.47
CA GLU A 78 -9.03 4.16 11.88
C GLU A 78 -9.29 5.64 12.18
N LEU A 79 -8.45 6.53 11.65
CA LEU A 79 -8.60 7.99 11.78
C LEU A 79 -9.92 8.49 11.18
N VAL A 80 -10.30 7.99 10.00
CA VAL A 80 -11.57 8.35 9.35
C VAL A 80 -12.78 7.74 10.05
N ASN A 81 -12.61 6.61 10.74
CA ASN A 81 -13.69 5.94 11.48
C ASN A 81 -13.88 6.52 12.90
N ASP A 82 -12.93 7.30 13.40
CA ASP A 82 -13.01 7.96 14.70
C ASP A 82 -14.13 9.02 14.71
N ALA A 83 -15.29 8.67 15.26
CA ALA A 83 -16.48 9.52 15.33
C ALA A 83 -16.28 10.81 16.14
N THR A 84 -15.22 10.90 16.95
CA THR A 84 -14.93 12.07 17.78
C THR A 84 -14.21 13.19 17.01
N ARG A 85 -13.63 12.88 15.85
CA ARG A 85 -12.91 13.85 15.01
C ARG A 85 -13.82 14.53 14.00
N GLU A 86 -13.80 15.84 13.89
CA GLU A 86 -14.46 16.50 12.76
C GLU A 86 -13.61 16.35 11.50
N LEU A 87 -14.16 15.74 10.44
CA LEU A 87 -13.45 15.65 9.16
C LEU A 87 -13.47 17.01 8.47
N GLN A 88 -12.32 17.68 8.47
CA GLN A 88 -12.10 18.91 7.72
C GLN A 88 -11.72 18.59 6.28
N ILE A 89 -12.66 18.05 5.51
CA ILE A 89 -12.47 17.85 4.06
C ILE A 89 -13.17 19.00 3.36
N VAL A 90 -12.34 19.93 2.89
CA VAL A 90 -12.70 21.14 2.13
C VAL A 90 -13.03 20.76 0.69
#